data_AF-A0A963RD93-F1
#
_entry.id   AF-A0A963RD93-F1
#
_cell.length_a   1.000
_cell.length_b   1.000
_cell.length_c   1.000
_cell.angle_alpha   90.00
_cell.angle_beta   90.00
_cell.angle_gamma   90.00
#
_symmetry.space_group_name_H-M   'P 1'
#
loop_
_entity.id
_entity.type
_entity.pdbx_description
1 polymer ?
#
loop_
_entity_poly.entity_id
_entity_poly.type
_entity_poly.pdbx_seq_one_letter_code
_entity_poly.pdbx_strand_id
1 'polypeptide(L)'
;MARLYINPGNTTYGPVPGGELTEIVGSNQAERVWLAGNANAMLDPSWVRGNDTAVILGLSTNYSISATVAGITITSGNGANIRIPAFGTDGGLKIQFNDGFFQLGTDDGGTTFTLTGDKGAQEIGNTPAIIGSGGTGGSGDTQSIDIGTLSVARIVDASGGNFTFTDNSAATTNVRITNLSAGDLIAVSNAVANDYNFQRDFADINDLLVTYTDPETGASNIITIDDFLPDTGAVSSLASATATVGFTFMTFA
;
A
#
# COMPACT_ATOMS: atom_id res chain seq x y z
N MET A 1 -1.48 22.59 23.84
CA MET A 1 -2.42 21.62 23.22
C MET A 1 -3.65 22.39 22.76
N ALA A 2 -3.76 22.60 21.46
CA ALA A 2 -4.89 23.27 20.83
C ALA A 2 -6.01 22.27 20.55
N ARG A 3 -7.25 22.76 20.44
CA ARG A 3 -8.42 21.96 20.04
C ARG A 3 -9.11 22.60 18.85
N LEU A 4 -9.40 21.81 17.83
CA LEU A 4 -10.21 22.19 16.67
C LEU A 4 -11.52 21.41 16.70
N TYR A 5 -12.64 22.12 16.80
CA TYR A 5 -13.98 21.53 16.75
C TYR A 5 -14.58 21.72 15.36
N ILE A 6 -14.94 20.62 14.72
CA ILE A 6 -15.64 20.61 13.43
C ILE A 6 -17.11 20.94 13.69
N ASN A 7 -17.63 21.99 13.04
CA ASN A 7 -19.04 22.32 13.07
C ASN A 7 -19.83 21.46 12.07
N PRO A 8 -20.99 20.88 12.45
CA PRO A 8 -21.80 20.00 11.58
C PRO A 8 -22.31 20.61 10.26
N GLY A 9 -22.17 21.92 10.08
CA GLY A 9 -22.62 22.64 8.87
C GLY A 9 -21.50 23.04 7.91
N ASN A 10 -20.24 22.85 8.28
CA ASN A 10 -19.11 22.99 7.38
C ASN A 10 -18.39 21.65 7.32
N THR A 11 -18.14 21.16 6.12
CA THR A 11 -17.60 19.82 5.86
C THR A 11 -16.12 19.84 5.52
N THR A 12 -15.47 21.01 5.46
CA THR A 12 -14.04 21.13 5.11
C THR A 12 -13.31 22.12 6.03
N TYR A 13 -12.18 21.68 6.58
CA TYR A 13 -11.34 22.46 7.50
C TYR A 13 -9.87 22.32 7.17
N GLY A 14 -9.10 23.38 7.37
CA GLY A 14 -7.64 23.34 7.38
C GLY A 14 -6.97 24.42 6.51
N PRO A 15 -5.63 24.33 6.33
CA PRO A 15 -4.76 23.30 6.89
C PRO A 15 -4.49 23.50 8.40
N VAL A 16 -4.55 22.42 9.19
CA VAL A 16 -4.00 22.41 10.55
C VAL A 16 -2.47 22.52 10.42
N PRO A 17 -1.86 23.59 10.94
CA PRO A 17 -0.43 23.83 10.75
C PRO A 17 0.42 22.86 11.58
N GLY A 18 1.69 22.73 11.22
CA GLY A 18 2.68 22.09 12.09
C GLY A 18 2.96 22.88 13.37
N GLY A 19 3.44 22.18 14.40
CA GLY A 19 3.80 22.78 15.69
C GLY A 19 3.24 22.03 16.88
N GLU A 20 2.49 22.73 17.75
CA GLU A 20 1.86 22.13 18.92
C GLU A 20 0.83 21.06 18.52
N LEU A 21 0.71 20.04 19.37
CA LEU A 21 -0.33 19.03 19.24
C LEU A 21 -1.71 19.69 19.21
N THR A 22 -2.44 19.44 18.12
CA THR A 22 -3.83 19.85 17.93
C THR A 22 -4.74 18.63 17.97
N GLU A 23 -5.66 18.60 18.93
CA GLU A 23 -6.74 17.61 18.96
C GLU A 23 -7.89 18.07 18.07
N ILE A 24 -8.35 17.20 17.18
CA ILE A 24 -9.35 17.50 16.16
C ILE A 24 -10.59 16.66 16.50
N VAL A 25 -11.66 17.34 16.86
CA VAL A 25 -12.92 16.73 17.29
C VAL A 25 -13.93 16.88 16.15
N GLY A 26 -14.34 15.75 15.58
CA GLY A 26 -15.33 15.69 14.50
C GLY A 26 -16.76 15.75 15.02
N SER A 27 -17.72 15.58 14.12
CA SER A 27 -19.14 15.42 14.44
C SER A 27 -19.67 14.08 13.93
N ASN A 28 -20.99 13.97 13.72
CA ASN A 28 -21.64 12.76 13.18
C ASN A 28 -21.89 12.88 11.66
N GLN A 29 -21.30 13.87 10.99
CA GLN A 29 -21.43 14.11 9.55
C GLN A 29 -20.14 13.69 8.84
N ALA A 30 -20.21 13.48 7.53
CA ALA A 30 -19.01 13.25 6.74
C ALA A 30 -18.20 14.55 6.61
N GLU A 31 -16.97 14.53 7.09
CA GLU A 31 -16.12 15.69 7.28
C GLU A 31 -14.77 15.51 6.61
N ARG A 32 -14.11 16.63 6.32
CA ARG A 32 -12.78 16.66 5.74
C ARG A 32 -11.88 17.62 6.51
N VAL A 33 -10.74 17.13 6.98
CA VAL A 33 -9.68 17.97 7.56
C VAL A 33 -8.41 17.90 6.74
N TRP A 34 -7.83 19.05 6.44
CA TRP A 34 -6.54 19.19 5.80
C TRP A 34 -5.47 19.35 6.87
N LEU A 35 -4.45 18.53 6.79
CA LEU A 35 -3.31 18.46 7.68
C LEU A 35 -2.07 18.86 6.88
N ALA A 36 -1.31 19.84 7.38
CA ALA A 36 -0.02 20.17 6.80
C ALA A 36 0.92 18.95 6.85
N GLY A 37 1.91 18.88 5.96
CA GLY A 37 2.81 17.72 5.93
C GLY A 37 3.74 17.58 7.14
N ASN A 38 3.73 18.58 8.03
CA ASN A 38 4.39 18.59 9.33
C ASN A 38 3.39 18.74 10.49
N ALA A 39 2.11 18.43 10.27
CA ALA A 39 1.08 18.53 11.29
C ALA A 39 1.37 17.61 12.48
N ASN A 40 1.17 18.13 13.68
CA ASN A 40 1.17 17.36 14.91
C ASN A 40 -0.27 17.31 15.42
N ALA A 41 -0.99 16.24 15.13
CA ALA A 41 -2.43 16.16 15.31
C ALA A 41 -2.86 14.87 16.00
N MET A 42 -3.97 14.95 16.73
CA MET A 42 -4.70 13.80 17.27
C MET A 42 -6.14 13.88 16.77
N LEU A 43 -6.61 12.88 16.05
CA LEU A 43 -8.02 12.75 15.73
C LEU A 43 -8.77 12.21 16.95
N ASP A 44 -9.96 12.73 17.22
CA ASP A 44 -10.86 12.14 18.21
C ASP A 44 -11.52 10.86 17.66
N PRO A 45 -11.96 9.91 18.50
CA PRO A 45 -12.71 8.73 18.06
C PRO A 45 -13.97 9.00 17.23
N SER A 46 -14.47 10.23 17.13
CA SER A 46 -15.53 10.59 16.18
C SER A 46 -15.13 10.33 14.72
N TRP A 47 -13.86 10.55 14.37
CA TRP A 47 -13.33 10.49 12.99
C TRP A 47 -13.31 9.09 12.37
N VAL A 48 -13.35 8.08 13.22
CA VAL A 48 -13.27 6.67 12.83
C VAL A 48 -14.65 6.01 12.79
N ARG A 49 -15.72 6.75 13.10
CA ARG A 49 -17.11 6.26 13.11
C ARG A 49 -17.90 6.66 11.85
N GLY A 50 -17.35 7.55 11.02
CA GLY A 50 -18.01 8.13 9.84
C GLY A 50 -17.12 8.10 8.59
N ASN A 51 -17.72 8.39 7.43
CA ASN A 51 -17.06 8.51 6.12
C ASN A 51 -16.16 9.77 6.02
N ASP A 52 -15.37 10.03 7.06
CA ASP A 52 -14.54 11.22 7.16
C ASP A 52 -13.29 11.08 6.30
N THR A 53 -12.67 12.21 5.97
CA THR A 53 -11.44 12.27 5.18
C THR A 53 -10.39 13.13 5.87
N ALA A 54 -9.29 12.52 6.28
CA ALA A 54 -8.07 13.22 6.66
C ALA A 54 -7.20 13.41 5.40
N VAL A 55 -7.07 14.64 4.92
CA VAL A 55 -6.20 15.01 3.80
C VAL A 55 -4.84 15.42 4.36
N ILE A 56 -3.81 14.60 4.13
CA ILE A 56 -2.44 14.86 4.56
C ILE A 56 -1.65 15.40 3.38
N LEU A 57 -1.16 16.63 3.49
CA LEU A 57 -0.43 17.29 2.40
C LEU A 57 0.93 16.64 2.15
N GLY A 58 1.11 16.03 0.98
CA GLY A 58 2.36 15.39 0.57
C GLY A 58 2.13 14.06 -0.13
N LEU A 59 3.21 13.44 -0.60
CA LEU A 59 3.17 12.07 -1.12
C LEU A 59 3.14 11.08 0.05
N SER A 60 2.38 10.00 -0.08
CA SER A 60 2.30 8.93 0.93
C SER A 60 3.67 8.38 1.33
N THR A 61 4.61 8.29 0.39
CA THR A 61 5.99 7.81 0.61
C THR A 61 6.85 8.69 1.52
N ASN A 62 6.41 9.92 1.81
CA ASN A 62 7.10 10.81 2.77
C ASN A 62 6.71 10.52 4.23
N TYR A 63 5.85 9.52 4.44
CA TYR A 63 5.30 9.18 5.74
C TYR A 63 5.54 7.70 6.05
N SER A 64 5.75 7.41 7.32
CA SER A 64 5.67 6.07 7.87
C SER A 64 4.43 5.91 8.74
N ILE A 65 3.93 4.69 8.87
CA ILE A 65 2.78 4.34 9.70
C ILE A 65 3.14 3.18 10.64
N SER A 66 2.62 3.23 11.85
CA SER A 66 2.70 2.13 12.81
C SER A 66 1.45 2.07 13.69
N ALA A 67 1.20 0.90 14.27
CA ALA A 67 0.07 0.64 15.14
C ALA A 67 0.53 0.23 16.54
N THR A 68 -0.30 0.57 17.52
CA THR A 68 -0.21 0.10 18.90
C THR A 68 -1.63 -0.24 19.37
N VAL A 69 -1.75 -0.80 20.58
CA VAL A 69 -3.06 -1.00 21.23
C VAL A 69 -3.84 0.31 21.44
N ALA A 70 -3.16 1.46 21.41
CA ALA A 70 -3.79 2.78 21.55
C ALA A 70 -4.31 3.36 20.22
N GLY A 71 -3.97 2.73 19.09
CA GLY A 71 -4.30 3.19 17.75
C GLY A 71 -3.08 3.33 16.85
N ILE A 72 -3.21 4.18 15.83
CA ILE A 72 -2.27 4.33 14.72
C ILE A 72 -1.53 5.66 14.84
N THR A 73 -0.27 5.67 14.46
CA THR A 73 0.53 6.87 14.31
C THR A 73 1.10 6.94 12.90
N ILE A 74 0.80 8.03 12.20
CA ILE A 74 1.43 8.43 10.94
C ILE A 74 2.52 9.44 11.28
N THR A 75 3.76 9.12 10.92
CA THR A 75 4.93 9.95 11.18
C THR A 75 5.43 10.51 9.86
N SER A 76 5.53 11.82 9.75
CA SER A 76 6.16 12.47 8.59
C SER A 76 7.69 12.33 8.63
N GLY A 77 8.35 12.48 7.48
CA GLY A 77 9.82 12.50 7.40
C GLY A 77 10.52 13.57 8.25
N ASN A 78 9.79 14.56 8.78
CA ASN A 78 10.32 15.56 9.72
C ASN A 78 10.04 15.22 11.20
N GLY A 79 9.42 14.08 11.50
CA GLY A 79 9.12 13.60 12.85
C GLY A 79 7.81 14.07 13.46
N ALA A 80 7.02 14.90 12.75
CA ALA A 80 5.66 15.24 13.20
C ALA A 80 4.71 14.04 13.10
N ASN A 81 3.77 13.96 14.05
CA ASN A 81 2.89 12.80 14.22
C ASN A 81 1.43 13.17 14.05
N ILE A 82 0.71 12.39 13.25
CA ILE A 82 -0.75 12.36 13.19
C ILE A 82 -1.19 11.08 13.87
N ARG A 83 -1.94 11.20 14.95
CA ARG A 83 -2.39 10.09 15.78
C ARG A 83 -3.87 9.86 15.56
N ILE A 84 -4.22 8.60 15.36
CA ILE A 84 -5.59 8.14 15.14
C ILE A 84 -5.86 7.12 16.25
N PRO A 85 -6.86 7.33 17.11
CA PRO A 85 -7.15 6.45 18.23
C PRO A 85 -7.62 5.09 17.73
N ALA A 86 -7.49 4.07 18.56
CA ALA A 86 -8.03 2.74 18.26
C ALA A 86 -9.53 2.80 17.96
N PHE A 87 -9.97 2.00 16.99
CA PHE A 87 -11.34 1.91 16.53
C PHE A 87 -11.76 0.45 16.36
N GLY A 88 -13.07 0.21 16.32
CA GLY A 88 -13.63 -1.12 16.09
C GLY A 88 -13.62 -1.51 14.61
N THR A 89 -14.39 -2.53 14.23
CA THR A 89 -14.45 -3.05 12.86
C THR A 89 -15.04 -2.09 11.82
N ASP A 90 -15.65 -0.99 12.26
CA ASP A 90 -16.27 -0.01 11.38
C ASP A 90 -15.23 0.99 10.86
N GLY A 91 -14.36 0.54 9.96
CA GLY A 91 -13.32 1.35 9.30
C GLY A 91 -13.86 2.40 8.33
N GLY A 92 -14.25 3.58 8.84
CA GLY A 92 -14.84 4.66 8.04
C GLY A 92 -13.87 5.74 7.54
N LEU A 93 -12.69 5.87 8.15
CA LEU A 93 -11.79 7.00 7.88
C LEU A 93 -11.03 6.82 6.56
N LYS A 94 -11.18 7.78 5.66
CA LYS A 94 -10.33 7.92 4.48
C LYS A 94 -9.12 8.79 4.80
N ILE A 95 -7.94 8.30 4.48
CA ILE A 95 -6.66 9.03 4.55
C ILE A 95 -6.24 9.35 3.12
N GLN A 96 -6.26 10.62 2.76
CA GLN A 96 -5.95 11.08 1.42
C GLN A 96 -4.60 11.79 1.40
N PHE A 97 -3.72 11.38 0.50
CA PHE A 97 -2.46 12.04 0.16
C PHE A 97 -2.57 12.68 -1.23
N ASN A 98 -1.53 13.39 -1.68
CA ASN A 98 -1.50 13.99 -3.02
C ASN A 98 -1.42 12.93 -4.13
N ASP A 99 -0.97 11.72 -3.82
CA ASP A 99 -0.75 10.63 -4.75
C ASP A 99 -1.83 9.54 -4.72
N GLY A 100 -2.82 9.62 -3.83
CA GLY A 100 -3.93 8.67 -3.74
C GLY A 100 -4.63 8.69 -2.38
N PHE A 101 -5.59 7.79 -2.18
CA PHE A 101 -6.23 7.60 -0.87
C PHE A 101 -6.11 6.17 -0.37
N PHE A 102 -6.23 6.04 0.95
CA PHE A 102 -6.39 4.80 1.68
C PHE A 102 -7.63 4.90 2.57
N GLN A 103 -8.45 3.86 2.62
CA GLN A 103 -9.44 3.59 3.63
C GLN A 103 -8.75 2.88 4.79
N LEU A 104 -8.93 3.40 6.00
CA LEU A 104 -8.44 2.78 7.20
C LEU A 104 -9.48 1.76 7.71
N GLY A 105 -9.04 0.55 8.02
CA GLY A 105 -9.88 -0.54 8.49
C GLY A 105 -9.18 -1.47 9.46
N THR A 106 -9.85 -2.59 9.75
CA THR A 106 -9.27 -3.76 10.40
C THR A 106 -9.34 -4.95 9.46
N ASP A 107 -8.52 -5.98 9.69
CA ASP A 107 -8.70 -7.28 9.03
C ASP A 107 -10.08 -7.91 9.35
N ASP A 108 -10.45 -8.97 8.62
CA ASP A 108 -11.70 -9.71 8.80
C ASP A 108 -11.84 -10.37 10.20
N GLY A 109 -10.79 -10.32 11.03
CA GLY A 109 -10.78 -10.78 12.43
C GLY A 109 -10.85 -9.66 13.47
N GLY A 110 -10.73 -8.39 13.07
CA GLY A 110 -10.61 -7.25 13.97
C GLY A 110 -9.29 -7.22 14.77
N THR A 111 -8.28 -7.97 14.35
CA THR A 111 -7.03 -8.20 15.09
C THR A 111 -5.89 -7.29 14.67
N THR A 112 -5.87 -6.85 13.43
CA THR A 112 -4.85 -5.95 12.88
C THR A 112 -5.47 -4.75 12.19
N PHE A 113 -4.74 -3.64 12.12
CA PHE A 113 -5.16 -2.46 11.38
C PHE A 113 -4.68 -2.55 9.93
N THR A 114 -5.52 -2.15 8.98
CA THR A 114 -5.22 -2.23 7.55
C THR A 114 -5.48 -0.89 6.87
N LEU A 115 -4.67 -0.57 5.86
CA LEU A 115 -4.97 0.42 4.85
C LEU A 115 -5.39 -0.31 3.58
N THR A 116 -6.49 0.09 2.95
CA THR A 116 -6.93 -0.42 1.62
C THR A 116 -7.23 0.76 0.70
N GLY A 117 -7.19 0.64 -0.62
CA GLY A 117 -7.56 1.76 -1.51
C GLY A 117 -6.78 1.79 -2.81
N ASP A 118 -6.64 2.98 -3.42
CA ASP A 118 -6.02 3.20 -4.74
C ASP A 118 -4.57 2.69 -4.85
N LYS A 119 -3.94 2.40 -3.72
CA LYS A 119 -2.54 1.99 -3.61
C LYS A 119 -2.37 0.57 -3.08
N GLY A 120 -3.46 -0.21 -3.02
CA GLY A 120 -3.47 -1.58 -2.52
C GLY A 120 -3.71 -1.70 -1.02
N ALA A 121 -3.66 -2.94 -0.52
CA ALA A 121 -3.79 -3.24 0.90
C ALA A 121 -2.42 -3.22 1.61
N GLN A 122 -2.37 -2.72 2.85
CA GLN A 122 -1.20 -2.75 3.73
C GLN A 122 -1.67 -3.05 5.15
N GLU A 123 -1.15 -4.11 5.77
CA GLU A 123 -1.26 -4.29 7.21
C GLU A 123 -0.32 -3.33 7.95
N ILE A 124 -0.78 -2.80 9.09
CA ILE A 124 -0.03 -1.85 9.90
C ILE A 124 0.51 -2.58 11.14
N GLY A 125 1.80 -2.90 11.11
CA GLY A 125 2.51 -3.47 12.25
C GLY A 125 2.90 -2.44 13.32
N ASN A 126 3.54 -2.93 14.39
CA ASN A 126 4.06 -2.10 15.48
C ASN A 126 5.42 -1.43 15.18
N THR A 127 6.02 -1.75 14.03
CA THR A 127 7.25 -1.16 13.52
C THR A 127 6.89 -0.15 12.42
N PRO A 128 7.45 1.08 12.42
CA PRO A 128 7.16 2.06 11.39
C PRO A 128 7.52 1.55 9.98
N ALA A 129 6.58 1.66 9.05
CA ALA A 129 6.79 1.33 7.64
C ALA A 129 6.24 2.40 6.71
N ILE A 130 6.83 2.54 5.52
CA ILE A 130 6.44 3.56 4.55
C ILE A 130 4.99 3.33 4.10
N ILE A 131 4.18 4.39 4.04
CA ILE A 131 2.77 4.26 3.64
C ILE A 131 2.66 3.83 2.18
N GLY A 132 1.87 2.79 1.97
CA GLY A 132 1.61 2.14 0.70
C GLY A 132 2.76 1.31 0.16
N SER A 133 3.88 1.17 0.88
CA SER A 133 5.00 0.31 0.44
C SER A 133 4.61 -1.15 0.21
N GLY A 134 3.43 -1.57 0.67
CA GLY A 134 2.91 -2.91 0.51
C GLY A 134 3.76 -3.92 1.29
N GLY A 135 3.30 -4.26 2.49
CA GLY A 135 3.86 -5.33 3.32
C GLY A 135 4.77 -4.87 4.46
N THR A 136 4.27 -4.91 5.69
CA THR A 136 5.09 -5.35 6.84
C THR A 136 4.64 -6.74 7.20
N GLY A 137 4.83 -7.68 6.28
CA GLY A 137 4.26 -9.00 6.44
C GLY A 137 5.21 -9.99 7.07
N GLY A 138 4.73 -10.72 8.08
CA GLY A 138 5.39 -11.91 8.57
C GLY A 138 5.36 -13.03 7.52
N SER A 139 6.06 -14.13 7.79
CA SER A 139 6.02 -15.33 6.94
C SER A 139 4.59 -15.83 6.73
N GLY A 140 4.07 -15.75 5.50
CA GLY A 140 2.75 -16.27 5.10
C GLY A 140 1.74 -15.21 4.66
N ASP A 141 2.11 -13.93 4.62
CA ASP A 141 1.18 -12.85 4.32
C ASP A 141 0.86 -12.76 2.83
N THR A 142 -0.44 -12.68 2.53
CA THR A 142 -0.96 -12.65 1.16
C THR A 142 -1.43 -11.24 0.79
N GLN A 143 -0.96 -10.70 -0.33
CA GLN A 143 -1.25 -9.34 -0.78
C GLN A 143 -1.65 -9.32 -2.26
N SER A 144 -2.79 -8.71 -2.61
CA SER A 144 -3.12 -8.51 -4.03
C SER A 144 -2.29 -7.38 -4.66
N ILE A 145 -1.80 -7.63 -5.88
CA ILE A 145 -1.08 -6.68 -6.73
C ILE A 145 -1.92 -6.20 -7.93
N ASP A 146 -3.24 -6.42 -7.90
CA ASP A 146 -4.22 -5.96 -8.92
C ASP A 146 -4.46 -4.44 -8.85
N ILE A 147 -3.40 -3.63 -8.92
CA ILE A 147 -3.41 -2.19 -8.62
C ILE A 147 -3.33 -1.30 -9.88
N GLY A 148 -3.86 -1.78 -11.00
CA GLY A 148 -3.66 -1.22 -12.33
C GLY A 148 -4.70 -0.22 -12.82
N THR A 149 -4.49 1.05 -12.46
CA THR A 149 -4.83 2.17 -13.37
C THR A 149 -3.73 3.23 -13.41
N LEU A 150 -2.60 2.97 -12.73
CA LEU A 150 -1.54 3.94 -12.56
C LEU A 150 -0.67 3.99 -13.83
N SER A 151 -0.41 5.22 -14.32
CA SER A 151 0.54 5.48 -15.41
C SER A 151 2.00 5.24 -15.01
N VAL A 152 2.26 5.00 -13.72
CA VAL A 152 3.57 4.72 -13.12
C VAL A 152 3.43 3.46 -12.27
N ALA A 153 4.41 2.55 -12.38
CA ALA A 153 4.44 1.33 -11.59
C ALA A 153 4.40 1.64 -10.08
N ARG A 154 3.58 0.90 -9.33
CA ARG A 154 3.61 0.95 -7.86
C ARG A 154 4.79 0.15 -7.35
N ILE A 155 5.60 0.74 -6.46
CA ILE A 155 6.64 0.01 -5.76
C ILE A 155 6.03 -0.81 -4.61
N VAL A 156 6.31 -2.10 -4.55
CA VAL A 156 5.93 -3.04 -3.48
C VAL A 156 7.20 -3.63 -2.89
N ASP A 157 7.35 -3.66 -1.57
CA ASP A 157 8.55 -4.18 -0.90
C ASP A 157 8.31 -5.56 -0.29
N ALA A 158 9.01 -6.57 -0.80
CA ALA A 158 8.99 -7.94 -0.27
C ALA A 158 9.98 -8.14 0.91
N SER A 159 10.55 -7.07 1.46
CA SER A 159 11.41 -7.18 2.63
C SER A 159 10.60 -7.54 3.90
N GLY A 160 11.17 -8.40 4.75
CA GLY A 160 10.63 -8.66 6.09
C GLY A 160 9.94 -10.01 6.31
N GLY A 161 9.82 -10.87 5.29
CA GLY A 161 9.19 -12.18 5.44
C GLY A 161 9.11 -12.97 4.14
N ASN A 162 8.22 -13.96 4.13
CA ASN A 162 7.82 -14.69 2.92
C ASN A 162 6.41 -14.19 2.55
N PHE A 163 6.30 -13.49 1.44
CA PHE A 163 5.07 -12.91 0.93
C PHE A 163 4.45 -13.77 -0.17
N THR A 164 3.12 -13.75 -0.27
CA THR A 164 2.38 -14.24 -1.44
C THR A 164 1.65 -13.07 -2.10
N PHE A 165 2.18 -12.59 -3.22
CA PHE A 165 1.53 -11.58 -4.05
C PHE A 165 0.52 -12.25 -4.98
N THR A 166 -0.78 -11.97 -4.82
CA THR A 166 -1.82 -12.51 -5.71
C THR A 166 -2.09 -11.56 -6.87
N ASP A 167 -2.14 -12.10 -8.07
CA ASP A 167 -2.49 -11.40 -9.29
C ASP A 167 -3.68 -12.13 -9.96
N ASN A 168 -4.66 -11.36 -10.39
CA ASN A 168 -5.74 -11.81 -11.24
C ASN A 168 -5.50 -11.24 -12.63
N SER A 169 -5.17 -12.10 -13.59
CA SER A 169 -4.79 -11.65 -14.93
C SER A 169 -5.90 -10.90 -15.68
N ALA A 170 -7.16 -11.03 -15.23
CA ALA A 170 -8.32 -10.30 -15.75
C ALA A 170 -8.47 -8.89 -15.14
N ALA A 171 -7.70 -8.56 -14.11
CA ALA A 171 -7.51 -7.22 -13.57
C ALA A 171 -6.21 -6.63 -14.12
N THR A 172 -6.12 -5.30 -14.15
CA THR A 172 -4.90 -4.62 -14.61
C THR A 172 -3.92 -4.54 -13.44
N THR A 173 -2.63 -4.73 -13.71
CA THR A 173 -1.52 -4.71 -12.75
C THR A 173 -0.40 -3.85 -13.31
N ASN A 174 0.17 -2.95 -12.51
CA ASN A 174 1.38 -2.19 -12.86
C ASN A 174 2.24 -1.97 -11.61
N VAL A 175 3.20 -2.88 -11.38
CA VAL A 175 3.99 -2.93 -10.14
C VAL A 175 5.48 -3.13 -10.39
N ARG A 176 6.29 -2.61 -9.47
CA ARG A 176 7.71 -2.93 -9.29
C ARG A 176 7.88 -3.54 -7.90
N ILE A 177 8.25 -4.81 -7.83
CA ILE A 177 8.47 -5.51 -6.56
C ILE A 177 9.96 -5.44 -6.25
N THR A 178 10.33 -4.94 -5.08
CA THR A 178 11.70 -4.85 -4.57
C THR A 178 11.97 -5.91 -3.52
N ASN A 179 13.23 -6.31 -3.36
CA ASN A 179 13.69 -7.26 -2.34
C ASN A 179 13.02 -8.63 -2.37
N LEU A 180 12.51 -9.07 -3.53
CA LEU A 180 11.89 -10.39 -3.67
C LEU A 180 12.95 -11.49 -3.56
N SER A 181 12.71 -12.46 -2.68
CA SER A 181 13.69 -13.44 -2.24
C SER A 181 13.12 -14.86 -2.17
N ALA A 182 13.98 -15.84 -1.87
CA ALA A 182 13.57 -17.23 -1.77
C ALA A 182 12.55 -17.42 -0.63
N GLY A 183 11.32 -17.80 -0.98
CA GLY A 183 10.21 -17.94 -0.05
C GLY A 183 9.01 -17.08 -0.43
N ASP A 184 9.25 -15.99 -1.17
CA ASP A 184 8.21 -15.16 -1.76
C ASP A 184 7.59 -15.82 -3.00
N LEU A 185 6.33 -15.50 -3.27
CA LEU A 185 5.57 -16.08 -4.37
C LEU A 185 4.66 -15.06 -5.02
N ILE A 186 4.63 -15.02 -6.34
CA ILE A 186 3.61 -14.34 -7.12
C ILE A 186 2.62 -15.40 -7.63
N ALA A 187 1.41 -15.42 -7.10
CA ALA A 187 0.36 -16.35 -7.46
C ALA A 187 -0.62 -15.70 -8.45
N VAL A 188 -0.49 -16.07 -9.72
CA VAL A 188 -1.34 -15.57 -10.81
C VAL A 188 -2.54 -16.50 -10.99
N SER A 189 -3.73 -15.92 -11.13
CA SER A 189 -4.99 -16.61 -11.42
C SER A 189 -5.56 -16.19 -12.77
N ASN A 190 -6.37 -17.06 -13.38
CA ASN A 190 -7.08 -16.84 -14.66
C ASN A 190 -6.19 -16.74 -15.91
N ALA A 191 -4.92 -17.15 -15.81
CA ALA A 191 -4.00 -17.27 -16.93
C ALA A 191 -3.03 -18.43 -16.70
N VAL A 192 -2.33 -18.86 -17.75
CA VAL A 192 -1.26 -19.84 -17.66
C VAL A 192 0.10 -19.20 -17.94
N ALA A 193 1.18 -19.83 -17.47
CA ALA A 193 2.54 -19.31 -17.62
C ALA A 193 2.95 -18.99 -19.07
N ASN A 194 2.39 -19.71 -20.05
CA ASN A 194 2.70 -19.51 -21.46
C ASN A 194 2.03 -18.27 -22.06
N ASP A 195 1.05 -17.68 -21.38
CA ASP A 195 0.40 -16.44 -21.83
C ASP A 195 1.29 -15.22 -21.53
N TYR A 196 2.15 -15.33 -20.50
CA TYR A 196 3.04 -14.27 -20.04
C TYR A 196 4.36 -14.25 -20.81
N ASN A 197 4.83 -13.05 -21.11
CA ASN A 197 6.16 -12.80 -21.63
C ASN A 197 7.13 -12.51 -20.48
N PHE A 198 8.30 -13.15 -20.50
CA PHE A 198 9.36 -13.00 -19.51
C PHE A 198 10.62 -12.52 -20.21
N GLN A 199 11.16 -11.39 -19.78
CA GLN A 199 12.37 -10.82 -20.34
C GLN A 199 13.13 -10.02 -19.29
N ARG A 200 14.42 -9.78 -19.55
CA ARG A 200 15.17 -8.76 -18.82
C ARG A 200 14.62 -7.38 -19.18
N ASP A 201 14.55 -6.46 -18.22
CA ASP A 201 14.26 -5.08 -18.55
C ASP A 201 15.43 -4.48 -19.35
N PHE A 202 15.12 -3.64 -20.33
CA PHE A 202 16.12 -2.92 -21.11
C PHE A 202 16.66 -1.70 -20.37
N ALA A 203 15.88 -1.17 -19.41
CA ALA A 203 16.30 -0.06 -18.57
C ALA A 203 17.34 -0.52 -17.53
N ASP A 204 17.13 -1.71 -16.96
CA ASP A 204 18.07 -2.38 -16.06
C ASP A 204 18.09 -3.89 -16.36
N ILE A 205 19.25 -4.39 -16.77
CA ILE A 205 19.37 -5.79 -17.17
C ILE A 205 19.23 -6.76 -15.99
N ASN A 206 19.33 -6.27 -14.76
CA ASN A 206 19.17 -7.04 -13.53
C ASN A 206 17.70 -7.17 -13.12
N ASP A 207 16.80 -6.40 -13.75
CA ASP A 207 15.36 -6.52 -13.51
C ASP A 207 14.73 -7.61 -14.37
N LEU A 208 13.76 -8.31 -13.79
CA LEU A 208 12.85 -9.18 -14.54
C LEU A 208 11.57 -8.41 -14.87
N LEU A 209 11.26 -8.28 -16.16
CA LEU A 209 10.00 -7.74 -16.65
C LEU A 209 9.09 -8.89 -17.10
N VAL A 210 7.92 -8.97 -16.47
CA VAL A 210 6.86 -9.94 -16.74
C VAL A 210 5.63 -9.19 -17.23
N THR A 211 5.16 -9.52 -18.44
CA THR A 211 4.05 -8.81 -19.07
C THR A 211 3.03 -9.74 -19.67
N TYR A 212 1.75 -9.38 -19.54
CA TYR A 212 0.63 -10.04 -20.20
C TYR A 212 -0.47 -9.02 -20.49
N THR A 213 -1.23 -9.25 -21.55
CA THR A 213 -2.48 -8.53 -21.79
C THR A 213 -3.57 -9.56 -21.99
N ASP A 214 -4.57 -9.53 -21.13
CA ASP A 214 -5.72 -10.42 -21.24
C ASP A 214 -6.54 -10.05 -22.48
N PRO A 215 -6.70 -10.97 -23.45
CA PRO A 215 -7.45 -10.70 -24.67
C PRO A 215 -8.96 -10.56 -24.44
N GLU A 216 -9.51 -11.10 -23.34
CA GLU A 216 -10.94 -11.06 -23.04
C GLU A 216 -11.35 -9.74 -22.39
N THR A 217 -10.56 -9.29 -21.41
CA THR A 217 -10.87 -8.07 -20.64
C THR A 217 -10.11 -6.83 -21.13
N GLY A 218 -9.01 -7.01 -21.86
CA GLY A 218 -8.08 -5.95 -22.22
C GLY A 218 -7.21 -5.47 -21.06
N ALA A 219 -7.25 -6.17 -19.92
CA ALA A 219 -6.44 -5.85 -18.76
C ALA A 219 -4.94 -6.05 -19.05
N SER A 220 -4.12 -5.07 -18.68
CA SER A 220 -2.67 -5.15 -18.84
C SER A 220 -2.00 -5.47 -17.51
N ASN A 221 -1.15 -6.49 -17.51
CA ASN A 221 -0.37 -6.92 -16.37
C ASN A 221 1.10 -6.62 -16.67
N ILE A 222 1.68 -5.72 -15.88
CA ILE A 222 3.07 -5.29 -15.96
C ILE A 222 3.66 -5.45 -14.56
N ILE A 223 4.52 -6.47 -14.40
CA ILE A 223 5.19 -6.80 -13.14
C ILE A 223 6.69 -6.71 -13.39
N THR A 224 7.35 -5.75 -12.75
CA THR A 224 8.80 -5.64 -12.74
C THR A 224 9.31 -6.16 -11.40
N ILE A 225 10.34 -7.01 -11.39
CA ILE A 225 11.01 -7.45 -10.17
C ILE A 225 12.42 -6.86 -10.18
N ASP A 226 12.66 -5.98 -9.22
CA ASP A 226 13.87 -5.16 -9.09
C ASP A 226 15.07 -6.00 -8.64
N ASP A 227 16.23 -5.83 -9.30
CA ASP A 227 17.50 -6.48 -8.95
C ASP A 227 17.38 -8.01 -8.79
N PHE A 228 16.43 -8.62 -9.50
CA PHE A 228 16.05 -10.02 -9.30
C PHE A 228 16.98 -11.00 -10.00
N LEU A 229 17.49 -10.62 -11.18
CA LEU A 229 18.29 -11.46 -12.03
C LEU A 229 19.79 -11.17 -11.83
N PRO A 230 20.64 -12.19 -11.73
CA PRO A 230 22.08 -12.01 -11.82
C PRO A 230 22.50 -11.49 -13.20
N ASP A 231 23.68 -10.88 -13.30
CA ASP A 231 24.28 -10.32 -14.53
C ASP A 231 24.52 -11.34 -15.68
N THR A 232 24.11 -12.60 -15.50
CA THR A 232 24.30 -13.69 -16.47
C THR A 232 23.05 -14.55 -16.60
N GLY A 233 22.85 -15.18 -17.76
CA GLY A 233 21.72 -16.08 -18.03
C GLY A 233 20.63 -15.45 -18.92
N ALA A 234 20.14 -16.23 -19.89
CA ALA A 234 19.06 -15.81 -20.77
C ALA A 234 17.71 -16.08 -20.09
N VAL A 235 16.80 -15.11 -20.17
CA VAL A 235 15.42 -15.25 -19.70
C VAL A 235 14.47 -15.07 -20.88
N SER A 236 13.62 -16.07 -21.09
CA SER A 236 12.59 -16.07 -22.14
C SER A 236 11.30 -16.78 -21.71
N SER A 237 11.23 -17.26 -20.48
CA SER A 237 10.09 -17.98 -19.89
C SER A 237 10.22 -18.05 -18.38
N LEU A 238 9.12 -18.36 -17.68
CA LEU A 238 9.14 -18.66 -16.24
C LEU A 238 10.21 -19.71 -15.89
N ALA A 239 10.30 -20.80 -16.66
CA ALA A 239 11.25 -21.87 -16.38
C ALA A 239 12.71 -21.38 -16.45
N SER A 240 13.04 -20.54 -17.45
CA SER A 240 14.38 -19.96 -17.57
C SER A 240 14.68 -18.94 -16.47
N ALA A 241 13.69 -18.14 -16.06
CA ALA A 241 13.83 -17.19 -14.95
C ALA A 241 14.07 -17.93 -13.62
N THR A 242 13.23 -18.93 -13.30
CA THR A 242 13.35 -19.77 -12.10
C THR A 242 14.70 -20.48 -12.05
N ALA A 243 15.18 -21.00 -13.18
CA ALA A 243 16.49 -21.63 -13.26
C ALA A 243 17.64 -20.63 -13.02
N THR A 244 17.46 -19.37 -13.44
CA THR A 244 18.46 -18.31 -13.29
C THR A 244 18.58 -17.85 -11.83
N VAL A 245 17.45 -17.70 -11.12
CA VAL A 245 17.45 -17.25 -9.71
C VAL A 245 17.59 -18.37 -8.69
N GLY A 246 17.29 -19.62 -9.08
CA GLY A 246 17.48 -20.81 -8.24
C GLY A 246 16.33 -21.14 -7.28
N PHE A 247 15.19 -20.46 -7.39
CA PHE A 247 13.99 -20.74 -6.60
C PHE A 247 12.71 -20.39 -7.37
N THR A 248 11.59 -21.02 -6.99
CA THR A 248 10.27 -20.69 -7.53
C THR A 248 9.79 -19.38 -6.92
N PHE A 249 9.44 -18.43 -7.77
CA PHE A 249 8.95 -17.11 -7.36
C PHE A 249 7.57 -16.77 -7.96
N MET A 250 7.06 -17.57 -8.90
CA MET A 250 5.78 -17.33 -9.54
C MET A 250 5.08 -18.65 -9.91
N THR A 251 3.76 -18.70 -9.71
CA THR A 251 2.89 -19.84 -9.99
C THR A 251 1.59 -19.39 -10.66
N PHE A 252 0.96 -20.30 -11.39
CA PHE A 252 -0.27 -20.07 -12.15
C PHE A 252 -1.34 -21.08 -11.74
N ALA A 253 -2.57 -20.63 -11.52
CA ALA A 253 -3.70 -21.44 -11.09
C ALA A 253 -5.00 -21.12 -11.85
#